data_AF-A0A9D9YBL5-F1
#
_entry.id   AF-A0A9D9YBL5-F1
#
_cell.length_a   1.000
_cell.length_b   1.000
_cell.length_c   1.000
_cell.angle_alpha   90.00
_cell.angle_beta   90.00
_cell.angle_gamma   90.00
#
_symmetry.space_group_name_H-M   'P 1'
#
loop_
_entity.id
_entity.type
_entity.pdbx_description
1 polymer ?
#
loop_
_entity_poly.entity_id
_entity_poly.type
_entity_poly.pdbx_seq_one_letter_code
_entity_poly.pdbx_strand_id
1 'polypeptide(L)' 'MSKKQANVKVFVTANVDKALRQLKKKIEREGIVRDMKRVVYFESPTQKKRKRLIRAIKQNLMRLATRGELYTKQ' A
#
# COMPACT_ATOMS: atom_id res chain seq x y z
N MET A 1 7.95 -6.92 -28.20
CA MET A 1 8.14 -6.16 -26.95
C MET A 1 6.92 -6.37 -26.05
N SER A 2 7.08 -6.97 -24.87
CA SER A 2 5.96 -7.26 -23.96
C SER A 2 5.39 -5.96 -23.41
N LYS A 3 4.09 -5.70 -23.60
CA LYS A 3 3.40 -4.53 -23.03
C LYS A 3 3.46 -4.65 -21.50
N LYS A 4 4.26 -3.80 -20.84
CA LYS A 4 4.20 -3.64 -19.37
C LYS A 4 2.77 -3.35 -18.97
N GLN A 5 2.12 -4.31 -18.31
CA GLN A 5 0.75 -4.17 -17.84
C GLN A 5 0.75 -3.13 -16.72
N ALA A 6 -0.05 -2.06 -16.85
CA ALA A 6 -0.23 -1.11 -15.76
C ALA A 6 -0.88 -1.83 -14.57
N ASN A 7 -0.26 -1.75 -13.38
CA ASN A 7 -0.70 -2.46 -12.16
C ASN A 7 -2.11 -2.06 -11.67
N VAL A 8 -2.65 -0.95 -12.16
CA VAL A 8 -3.96 -0.44 -11.77
C VAL A 8 -4.84 -0.20 -13.00
N LYS A 9 -5.90 -1.01 -13.12
CA LYS A 9 -6.97 -0.89 -14.12
C LYS A 9 -8.33 -1.12 -13.46
N VAL A 10 -9.35 -0.44 -13.96
CA VAL A 10 -10.77 -0.61 -13.58
C VAL A 10 -11.60 -0.66 -14.86
N PHE A 11 -12.58 -1.56 -14.91
CA PHE A 11 -13.51 -1.69 -16.03
C PHE A 11 -14.73 -0.79 -15.79
N VAL A 12 -15.22 -0.13 -16.83
CA VAL A 12 -16.36 0.79 -16.75
C VAL A 12 -17.55 0.13 -17.43
N THR A 13 -18.58 -0.24 -16.67
CA THR A 13 -19.80 -0.88 -17.19
C THR A 13 -20.97 0.08 -17.39
N ALA A 14 -21.17 1.06 -16.51
CA ALA A 14 -22.37 1.92 -16.55
C ALA A 14 -22.15 3.34 -16.02
N ASN A 15 -21.61 3.47 -14.80
CA ASN A 15 -21.41 4.77 -14.15
C ASN A 15 -19.92 5.09 -14.04
N VAL A 16 -19.50 6.15 -14.75
CA VAL A 16 -18.11 6.62 -14.82
C VAL A 16 -17.61 7.09 -13.45
N ASP A 17 -18.42 7.80 -12.67
CA ASP A 17 -18.03 8.27 -11.33
C ASP A 17 -17.75 7.12 -10.37
N LYS A 18 -18.53 6.04 -10.46
CA LYS A 18 -18.29 4.83 -9.67
C LYS A 18 -16.95 4.19 -10.05
N ALA A 19 -16.65 4.13 -11.34
CA ALA A 19 -15.37 3.59 -11.82
C ALA A 19 -14.19 4.47 -11.38
N LEU A 20 -14.32 5.79 -11.39
CA LEU A 20 -13.31 6.72 -10.88
C LEU A 20 -13.07 6.55 -9.38
N ARG A 21 -14.14 6.37 -8.58
CA ARG A 21 -14.02 6.07 -7.14
C ARG A 21 -13.32 4.73 -6.90
N GLN A 22 -13.63 3.70 -7.68
CA GLN A 22 -12.96 2.41 -7.60
C GLN A 22 -11.48 2.52 -7.98
N LEU A 23 -11.16 3.31 -9.01
CA LEU A 23 -9.79 3.56 -9.44
C LEU A 23 -8.98 4.24 -8.34
N LYS A 24 -9.52 5.29 -7.73
CA LYS A 24 -8.91 5.97 -6.59
C LYS A 24 -8.62 5.00 -5.45
N LYS A 25 -9.60 4.18 -5.05
CA LYS A 25 -9.43 3.16 -4.00
C LYS A 25 -8.35 2.14 -4.35
N LYS A 26 -8.26 1.73 -5.61
CA LYS A 26 -7.23 0.78 -6.08
C LYS A 26 -5.83 1.41 -6.01
N ILE A 27 -5.68 2.67 -6.45
CA ILE A 27 -4.43 3.44 -6.32
C ILE A 27 -3.99 3.57 -4.85
N GLU A 28 -4.94 3.88 -3.96
CA GLU A 28 -4.67 4.01 -2.52
C GLU A 28 -4.27 2.68 -1.88
N ARG A 29 -4.93 1.58 -2.26
CA ARG A 29 -4.64 0.23 -1.77
C ARG A 29 -3.28 -0.28 -2.21
N GLU A 30 -2.91 -0.07 -3.48
CA GLU A 30 -1.57 -0.35 -3.99
C GLU A 30 -0.51 0.57 -3.34
N GLY A 31 -0.92 1.75 -2.87
CA GLY A 31 -0.04 2.67 -2.16
C GLY A 31 0.90 3.46 -3.08
N ILE A 32 0.57 3.58 -4.37
CA ILE A 32 1.41 4.21 -5.41
C ILE A 32 1.82 5.62 -5.00
N VAL A 33 0.86 6.45 -4.58
CA VAL A 33 1.12 7.85 -4.17
C VAL A 33 2.05 7.91 -2.96
N ARG A 34 1.90 6.97 -2.03
CA ARG A 34 2.75 6.88 -0.82
C ARG A 34 4.18 6.50 -1.20
N ASP A 35 4.35 5.62 -2.17
CA ASP A 35 5.67 5.19 -2.64
C ASP A 35 6.36 6.27 -3.47
N MET A 36 5.61 6.99 -4.32
CA MET A 36 6.08 8.20 -5.00
C MET A 36 6.62 9.22 -3.99
N LYS A 37 5.85 9.54 -2.93
CA LYS A 37 6.28 10.49 -1.89
C LYS A 37 7.53 10.04 -1.13
N ARG A 38 7.80 8.73 -1.03
CA ARG A 38 8.98 8.20 -0.32
C ARG A 38 10.27 8.37 -1.10
N VAL A 39 10.20 8.54 -2.42
CA VAL A 39 11.38 8.62 -3.31
C VAL A 39 11.70 10.04 -3.78
N VAL A 40 10.89 11.03 -3.40
CA VAL A 40 11.09 12.44 -3.82
C VAL A 40 12.44 12.98 -3.34
N TYR A 41 12.89 12.57 -2.16
CA TYR A 41 14.14 13.03 -1.56
C TYR A 41 15.07 11.86 -1.30
N PHE A 42 16.38 12.13 -1.34
CA PHE A 42 17.38 11.15 -0.96
C PHE A 42 17.21 10.74 0.51
N GLU A 43 17.23 9.43 0.75
CA GLU A 43 17.24 8.85 2.09
C GLU A 43 18.43 7.91 2.19
N SER A 44 19.23 8.08 3.25
CA SER A 44 20.37 7.21 3.52
C SER A 44 19.92 5.73 3.61
N PRO A 45 20.69 4.77 3.06
CA PRO A 45 20.31 3.36 3.03
C PRO A 45 20.01 2.79 4.42
N THR A 46 20.73 3.24 5.45
CA THR A 46 20.51 2.84 6.85
C THR A 46 19.17 3.34 7.38
N GLN A 47 18.81 4.60 7.08
CA GLN A 47 17.52 5.18 7.46
C GLN A 47 16.37 4.44 6.75
N LYS A 48 16.54 4.12 5.46
CA LYS A 48 15.58 3.33 4.69
C LYS A 48 15.35 1.94 5.28
N LYS A 49 16.44 1.24 5.67
CA LYS A 49 16.37 -0.08 6.34
C LYS A 49 15.61 0.01 7.66
N ARG A 50 15.95 0.99 8.52
CA ARG A 50 15.29 1.19 9.83
C ARG A 50 13.80 1.50 9.67
N LYS A 51 13.42 2.39 8.74
CA LYS A 51 12.00 2.69 8.46
C LYS A 51 11.24 1.48 7.92
N ARG A 52 11.87 0.64 7.10
CA ARG A 52 11.25 -0.60 6.59
C ARG A 52 10.93 -1.57 7.72
N LEU A 53 11.87 -1.77 8.65
CA LEU A 53 11.67 -2.64 9.81
C LEU A 53 10.52 -2.15 10.70
N ILE A 54 10.53 -0.87 11.08
CA ILE A 54 9.49 -0.27 11.94
C ILE A 54 8.11 -0.39 11.27
N ARG A 55 8.01 -0.16 9.95
CA ARG A 55 6.74 -0.32 9.22
C ARG A 55 6.25 -1.76 9.20
N ALA A 56 7.14 -2.73 9.03
CA ALA A 56 6.78 -4.15 9.03
C ALA A 56 6.25 -4.58 10.41
N ILE A 57 6.92 -4.19 11.49
CA ILE A 57 6.47 -4.43 12.87
C ILE A 57 5.09 -3.80 13.09
N LYS A 58 4.92 -2.52 12.74
CA LYS A 58 3.62 -1.82 12.89
C LYS A 58 2.50 -2.49 12.09
N GLN A 59 2.77 -2.93 10.86
CA GLN A 59 1.79 -3.65 10.04
C GLN A 59 1.42 -5.01 10.64
N ASN A 60 2.38 -5.74 11.19
CA ASN A 60 2.13 -6.99 11.88
C ASN A 60 1.25 -6.77 13.13
N LEU A 61 1.62 -5.80 13.98
CA LEU A 61 0.84 -5.44 15.16
C LEU A 61 -0.60 -5.03 14.82
N MET A 62 -0.80 -4.23 13.77
CA MET A 62 -2.15 -3.88 13.31
C MET A 62 -2.95 -5.11 12.84
N ARG A 63 -2.30 -6.07 12.17
CA ARG A 63 -2.96 -7.32 11.76
C ARG A 63 -3.38 -8.16 12.96
N LEU A 64 -2.49 -8.33 13.94
CA LEU A 64 -2.80 -9.06 15.18
C LEU A 64 -3.94 -8.39 15.95
N ALA A 65 -3.94 -7.05 16.00
CA ALA A 65 -5.03 -6.27 16.60
C ALA A 65 -6.37 -6.54 15.93
N THR A 66 -6.42 -6.52 14.59
CA THR A 66 -7.64 -6.83 13.85
C THR A 66 -8.09 -8.28 14.00
N ARG A 67 -7.18 -9.19 14.33
CA ARG A 67 -7.45 -10.62 14.54
C ARG A 67 -7.83 -10.97 15.98
N GLY A 68 -7.68 -10.05 16.93
CA GLY A 68 -7.91 -10.31 18.35
C GLY A 68 -6.82 -11.15 19.03
N GLU A 69 -5.69 -11.40 18.35
CA GLU A 69 -4.59 -12.27 18.80
C GLU A 69 -3.53 -11.51 19.63
N LEU A 70 -3.79 -10.27 20.03
CA LEU A 70 -2.82 -9.42 20.75
C LEU A 70 -2.46 -9.92 22.15
N TYR A 71 -3.25 -10.83 22.74
CA TYR A 71 -3.10 -11.29 24.12
C TYR A 71 -2.87 -12.81 24.26
N THR A 72 -2.61 -13.55 23.17
CA THR A 72 -2.28 -14.98 23.28
C THR A 72 -0.79 -15.16 23.56
N LYS A 73 -0.36 -14.80 24.77
CA LYS A 73 0.78 -15.44 25.42
C LYS A 73 0.22 -16.21 26.61
N GLN A 74 0.10 -17.53 26.46
CA GLN A 74 0.14 -18.45 27.60
C GLN A 74 1.59 -18.61 28.02
#